data_AF-A0AAJ1VTN1-F1
#
_entry.id   AF-A0AAJ1VTN1-F1
#
_cell.length_a   1.000
_cell.length_b   1.000
_cell.length_c   1.000
_cell.angle_alpha   90.00
_cell.angle_beta   90.00
_cell.angle_gamma   90.00
#
_symmetry.space_group_name_H-M   'P 1'
#
loop_
_entity.id
_entity.type
_entity.pdbx_description
1 polymer ?
#
loop_
_entity_poly.entity_id
_entity_poly.type
_entity_poly.pdbx_seq_one_letter_code
_entity_poly.pdbx_strand_id
1 'polypeptide(L)'
;MTKKTLTLAMIFVFANIAFVAPFVPSKNILPAGFGALSMPSMVLVLVLAACWRIVDRILGGPDKSYESHRWLGLFAIGGGLAHWALASPVGLGILPALAGRGSDAGLIVMLGLIVLTLAAMVKVIPYHIWKASHMLMGPLFLLVACHTFFVASPLAVGAAPWTLMAGVSIV
;
A
#
# COMPACT_ATOMS: atom_id res chain seq x y z
N MET A 1 3.97 -12.11 -18.23
CA MET A 1 2.61 -12.07 -17.68
C MET A 1 1.67 -12.81 -18.62
N THR A 2 0.82 -13.69 -18.10
CA THR A 2 -0.25 -14.27 -18.93
C THR A 2 -1.33 -13.23 -19.19
N LYS A 3 -2.14 -13.40 -20.26
CA LYS A 3 -3.30 -12.52 -20.53
C LYS A 3 -4.23 -12.45 -19.31
N LYS A 4 -4.48 -13.58 -18.65
CA LYS A 4 -5.31 -13.67 -17.44
C LYS A 4 -4.73 -12.84 -16.28
N THR A 5 -3.43 -12.93 -16.02
CA THR A 5 -2.76 -12.15 -14.96
C THR A 5 -2.86 -10.65 -15.24
N LEU A 6 -2.69 -10.22 -16.50
CA LEU A 6 -2.86 -8.83 -16.90
C LEU A 6 -4.28 -8.32 -16.65
N THR A 7 -5.29 -9.10 -17.06
CA THR A 7 -6.68 -8.74 -16.83
C THR A 7 -7.01 -8.58 -15.35
N LEU A 8 -6.55 -9.51 -14.50
CA LEU A 8 -6.75 -9.41 -13.05
C LEU A 8 -6.05 -8.20 -12.44
N ALA A 9 -4.81 -7.92 -12.85
CA ALA A 9 -4.07 -6.74 -12.42
C ALA A 9 -4.80 -5.44 -12.79
N MET A 10 -5.29 -5.33 -14.03
CA MET A 10 -6.06 -4.17 -14.46
C MET A 10 -7.34 -4.02 -13.64
N ILE A 11 -8.11 -5.11 -13.46
CA ILE A 11 -9.32 -5.10 -12.64
C ILE A 11 -9.00 -4.63 -11.22
N PHE A 12 -7.93 -5.14 -10.62
CA PHE A 12 -7.52 -4.75 -9.27
C PHE A 12 -7.19 -3.25 -9.16
N VAL A 13 -6.43 -2.70 -10.12
CA VAL A 13 -6.10 -1.27 -10.17
C VAL A 13 -7.36 -0.41 -10.34
N PHE A 14 -8.18 -0.72 -11.34
CA PHE A 14 -9.41 0.04 -11.62
C PHE A 14 -10.43 -0.08 -10.48
N ALA A 15 -10.54 -1.24 -9.83
CA ALA A 15 -11.45 -1.44 -8.71
C ALA A 15 -11.10 -0.54 -7.53
N ASN A 16 -9.82 -0.40 -7.18
CA ASN A 16 -9.40 0.50 -6.08
C ASN A 16 -9.72 1.98 -6.39
N ILE A 17 -9.49 2.42 -7.63
CA ILE A 17 -9.80 3.79 -8.06
C ILE A 17 -11.32 4.02 -8.07
N ALA A 18 -12.08 3.09 -8.67
CA ALA A 18 -13.53 3.17 -8.78
C ALA A 18 -14.22 3.14 -7.41
N PHE A 19 -13.66 2.43 -6.44
CA PHE A 19 -14.21 2.35 -5.09
C PHE A 19 -14.09 3.69 -4.34
N VAL A 20 -13.01 4.45 -4.54
CA VAL A 20 -12.81 5.75 -3.88
C VAL A 20 -13.48 6.90 -4.62
N ALA A 21 -13.60 6.81 -5.95
CA ALA A 21 -14.06 7.90 -6.80
C ALA A 21 -15.37 8.59 -6.35
N PRO A 22 -16.41 7.89 -5.85
CA PRO A 22 -17.66 8.54 -5.41
C PRO A 22 -17.52 9.38 -4.13
N PHE A 23 -16.44 9.20 -3.36
CA PHE A 23 -16.28 9.77 -2.02
C PHE A 23 -15.36 10.99 -1.98
N VAL A 24 -14.78 11.38 -3.11
CA VAL A 24 -13.81 12.48 -3.19
C VAL A 24 -14.14 13.42 -4.36
N PRO A 25 -13.78 14.70 -4.28
CA PRO A 25 -13.89 15.61 -5.42
C PRO A 25 -13.11 15.11 -6.64
N SER A 26 -13.57 15.47 -7.85
CA SER A 26 -12.98 15.02 -9.12
C SER A 26 -11.46 15.18 -9.21
N LYS A 27 -10.93 16.33 -8.77
CA LYS A 27 -9.49 16.64 -8.73
C LYS A 27 -8.68 15.70 -7.82
N ASN A 28 -9.33 15.03 -6.86
CA ASN A 28 -8.71 14.16 -5.88
C ASN A 28 -8.92 12.66 -6.15
N ILE A 29 -9.68 12.29 -7.20
CA ILE A 29 -9.96 10.88 -7.53
C ILE A 29 -8.67 10.09 -7.76
N LEU A 30 -7.75 10.60 -8.57
CA LEU A 30 -6.49 9.92 -8.88
C LEU A 30 -5.56 9.80 -7.66
N PRO A 31 -5.18 10.88 -6.95
CA PRO A 31 -4.31 10.74 -5.79
C PRO A 31 -4.93 9.86 -4.71
N ALA A 32 -6.22 9.99 -4.41
CA ALA A 32 -6.88 9.15 -3.41
C ALA A 32 -6.99 7.69 -3.88
N GLY A 33 -7.28 7.44 -5.16
CA GLY A 33 -7.32 6.12 -5.76
C GLY A 33 -5.97 5.41 -5.77
N PHE A 34 -4.87 6.13 -6.05
CA PHE A 34 -3.53 5.56 -5.95
C PHE A 34 -3.10 5.27 -4.50
N GLY A 35 -3.52 6.11 -3.54
CA GLY A 35 -3.36 5.82 -2.12
C GLY A 35 -4.12 4.55 -1.70
N ALA A 36 -5.36 4.40 -2.18
CA ALA A 36 -6.19 3.23 -1.95
C ALA A 36 -5.75 1.99 -2.76
N LEU A 37 -4.95 2.13 -3.81
CA LEU A 37 -4.26 1.01 -4.43
C LEU A 37 -3.06 0.57 -3.59
N SER A 38 -2.28 1.55 -3.13
CA SER A 38 -1.03 1.32 -2.40
C SER A 38 -1.26 0.61 -1.08
N MET A 39 -2.19 1.12 -0.27
CA MET A 39 -2.40 0.67 1.11
C MET A 39 -2.85 -0.81 1.21
N PRO A 40 -3.95 -1.23 0.58
CA PRO A 40 -4.37 -2.63 0.56
C PRO A 40 -3.33 -3.56 -0.07
N SER A 41 -2.60 -3.10 -1.10
CA SER A 41 -1.51 -3.90 -1.68
C SER A 41 -0.42 -4.20 -0.65
N MET A 42 -0.06 -3.21 0.18
CA MET A 42 0.92 -3.37 1.25
C MET A 42 0.44 -4.34 2.33
N VAL A 43 -0.84 -4.26 2.75
CA VAL A 43 -1.46 -5.23 3.67
C VAL A 43 -1.36 -6.65 3.09
N LEU A 44 -1.81 -6.83 1.84
CA LEU A 44 -1.79 -8.15 1.21
C LEU A 44 -0.38 -8.71 1.11
N VAL A 45 0.63 -7.88 0.80
CA VAL A 45 2.05 -8.27 0.80
C VAL A 45 2.48 -8.81 2.17
N LEU A 46 2.06 -8.18 3.27
CA LEU A 46 2.37 -8.65 4.64
C LEU A 46 1.65 -9.95 4.98
N VAL A 47 0.38 -10.08 4.59
CA VAL A 47 -0.38 -11.34 4.76
C VAL A 47 0.31 -12.50 4.03
N LEU A 48 0.81 -12.26 2.81
CA LEU A 48 1.58 -13.25 2.07
C LEU A 48 2.94 -13.54 2.72
N ALA A 49 3.59 -12.51 3.28
CA ALA A 49 4.88 -12.66 3.97
C ALA A 49 4.78 -13.48 5.28
N ALA A 50 3.58 -13.59 5.87
CA ALA A 50 3.34 -14.46 7.03
C ALA A 50 3.40 -15.97 6.69
N CYS A 51 3.47 -16.33 5.41
CA CYS A 51 3.59 -17.72 4.92
C CYS A 51 2.55 -18.67 5.54
N TRP A 52 1.32 -18.19 5.75
CA TRP A 52 0.24 -19.03 6.26
C TRP A 52 -0.12 -20.10 5.24
N ARG A 53 -0.02 -21.38 5.63
CA ARG A 53 -0.25 -22.52 4.74
C ARG A 53 -1.61 -22.52 4.04
N ILE A 54 -2.64 -21.94 4.68
CA ILE A 54 -3.99 -21.80 4.11
C ILE A 54 -3.97 -20.81 2.93
N VAL A 55 -3.30 -19.67 3.10
CA VAL A 55 -3.19 -18.62 2.08
C VAL A 55 -2.43 -19.14 0.86
N ASP A 56 -1.29 -19.81 1.07
CA ASP A 56 -0.52 -20.41 -0.02
C ASP A 56 -1.35 -21.44 -0.78
N ARG A 57 -2.15 -22.26 -0.08
CA ARG A 57 -3.02 -23.25 -0.72
C ARG A 57 -4.11 -22.61 -1.58
N ILE A 58 -4.73 -21.52 -1.11
CA ILE A 58 -5.75 -20.78 -1.86
C ILE A 58 -5.16 -20.20 -3.16
N LEU A 59 -3.91 -19.71 -3.12
CA LEU A 59 -3.24 -19.13 -4.30
C LEU A 59 -2.63 -20.17 -5.25
N GLY A 60 -2.66 -21.47 -4.90
CA GLY A 60 -2.13 -22.54 -5.73
C GLY A 60 -0.67 -22.92 -5.44
N GLY A 61 -0.15 -22.55 -4.26
CA GLY A 61 1.15 -22.96 -3.73
C GLY A 61 2.09 -21.79 -3.41
N PRO A 62 3.21 -22.06 -2.71
CA PRO A 62 4.17 -21.03 -2.31
C PRO A 62 4.75 -20.23 -3.49
N ASP A 63 4.98 -20.87 -4.63
CA ASP A 63 5.51 -20.19 -5.82
C ASP A 63 4.54 -19.13 -6.37
N LYS A 64 3.23 -19.42 -6.32
CA LYS A 64 2.17 -18.49 -6.74
C LYS A 64 1.93 -17.39 -5.73
N SER A 65 2.09 -17.71 -4.45
CA SER A 65 2.13 -16.73 -3.36
C SER A 65 3.27 -15.72 -3.56
N TYR A 66 4.47 -16.20 -3.89
CA TYR A 66 5.61 -15.36 -4.20
C TYR A 66 5.40 -14.49 -5.46
N GLU A 67 4.83 -15.04 -6.54
CA GLU A 67 4.47 -14.27 -7.73
C GLU A 67 3.50 -13.13 -7.38
N SER A 68 2.49 -13.41 -6.56
CA SER A 68 1.51 -12.43 -6.08
C SER A 68 2.14 -11.36 -5.21
N HIS A 69 3.01 -11.74 -4.26
CA HIS A 69 3.76 -10.82 -3.40
C HIS A 69 4.57 -9.82 -4.24
N ARG A 70 5.26 -10.29 -5.29
CA ARG A 70 6.03 -9.42 -6.17
C ARG A 70 5.15 -8.39 -6.89
N TRP A 71 4.00 -8.80 -7.44
CA TRP A 71 3.10 -7.88 -8.14
C TRP A 71 2.43 -6.87 -7.20
N LEU A 72 1.94 -7.34 -6.05
CA LEU A 72 1.35 -6.47 -5.03
C LEU A 72 2.39 -5.49 -4.46
N GLY A 73 3.64 -5.93 -4.28
CA GLY A 73 4.74 -5.04 -3.89
C GLY A 73 4.99 -3.92 -4.91
N LEU A 74 4.90 -4.24 -6.21
CA LEU A 74 4.99 -3.24 -7.29
C LEU A 74 3.78 -2.28 -7.30
N PHE A 75 2.57 -2.77 -7.02
CA PHE A 75 1.40 -1.90 -6.87
C PHE A 75 1.47 -1.01 -5.63
N ALA A 76 2.04 -1.50 -4.53
CA ALA A 76 2.29 -0.70 -3.34
C ALA A 76 3.24 0.46 -3.64
N ILE A 77 4.45 0.20 -4.14
CA ILE A 77 5.41 1.27 -4.44
C ILE A 77 4.91 2.18 -5.58
N GLY A 78 4.34 1.61 -6.65
CA GLY A 78 3.87 2.38 -7.80
C GLY A 78 2.67 3.27 -7.45
N GLY A 79 1.70 2.73 -6.69
CA GLY A 79 0.58 3.48 -6.15
C GLY A 79 1.05 4.56 -5.18
N GLY A 80 1.99 4.25 -4.28
CA GLY A 80 2.57 5.23 -3.35
C GLY A 80 3.27 6.39 -4.06
N LEU A 81 4.08 6.11 -5.09
CA LEU A 81 4.73 7.15 -5.90
C LEU A 81 3.72 8.03 -6.64
N ALA A 82 2.73 7.42 -7.30
CA ALA A 82 1.69 8.15 -8.03
C ALA A 82 0.82 8.98 -7.08
N HIS A 83 0.49 8.44 -5.90
CA HIS A 83 -0.17 9.17 -4.84
C HIS A 83 0.65 10.38 -4.42
N TRP A 84 1.93 10.18 -4.08
CA TRP A 84 2.80 11.26 -3.62
C TRP A 84 2.97 12.37 -4.66
N ALA A 85 3.12 12.02 -5.93
CA ALA A 85 3.29 12.98 -7.02
C ALA A 85 2.02 13.84 -7.30
N LEU A 86 0.83 13.31 -6.98
CA LEU A 86 -0.45 13.96 -7.28
C LEU A 86 -1.17 14.49 -6.03
N ALA A 87 -0.67 14.15 -4.84
CA ALA A 87 -1.33 14.46 -3.59
C ALA A 87 -1.38 15.97 -3.32
N SER A 88 -2.52 16.41 -2.79
CA SER A 88 -2.67 17.75 -2.21
C SER A 88 -3.30 17.59 -0.82
N PRO A 89 -2.78 18.27 0.21
CA PRO A 89 -3.35 18.20 1.55
C PRO A 89 -4.69 18.94 1.55
N VAL A 90 -5.77 18.18 1.66
CA VAL A 90 -7.14 18.71 1.70
C VAL A 90 -7.93 17.94 2.76
N GLY A 91 -8.94 18.56 3.36
CA GLY A 91 -9.77 17.91 4.39
C GLY A 91 -9.07 17.76 5.73
N LEU A 92 -9.48 16.76 6.52
CA LEU A 92 -9.05 16.54 7.90
C LEU A 92 -8.71 15.06 8.14
N GLY A 93 -7.67 14.80 8.93
CA GLY A 93 -7.41 13.47 9.50
C GLY A 93 -8.24 13.23 10.78
N ILE A 94 -8.11 12.05 11.40
CA ILE A 94 -8.83 11.72 12.66
C ILE A 94 -8.54 12.76 13.75
N LEU A 95 -7.27 13.12 13.91
CA LEU A 95 -6.82 14.09 14.90
C LEU A 95 -6.01 15.18 14.19
N PRO A 96 -6.62 16.32 13.85
CA PRO A 96 -5.97 17.39 13.07
C PRO A 96 -4.65 17.88 13.66
N ALA A 97 -4.49 17.85 14.99
CA ALA A 97 -3.25 18.21 15.68
C ALA A 97 -2.05 17.31 15.29
N LEU A 98 -2.29 16.10 14.78
CA LEU A 98 -1.26 15.17 14.32
C LEU A 98 -1.07 15.18 12.80
N ALA A 99 -1.75 16.05 12.05
CA ALA A 99 -1.68 16.06 10.58
C ALA A 99 -0.25 16.25 10.05
N GLY A 100 0.55 17.11 10.69
CA GLY A 100 1.97 17.27 10.36
C GLY A 100 2.76 15.97 10.53
N ARG A 101 2.58 15.27 11.66
CA ARG A 101 3.24 13.98 11.90
C ARG A 101 2.78 12.88 10.94
N GLY A 102 1.52 12.90 10.53
CA GLY A 102 0.99 12.02 9.48
C GLY A 102 1.67 12.27 8.13
N SER A 103 1.91 13.53 7.79
CA SER A 103 2.67 13.91 6.58
C SER A 103 4.13 13.44 6.65
N ASP A 104 4.80 13.65 7.78
CA ASP A 104 6.19 13.22 7.99
C ASP A 104 6.32 11.69 7.90
N ALA A 105 5.38 10.95 8.49
CA ALA A 105 5.33 9.49 8.39
C ALA A 105 5.22 9.04 6.92
N GLY A 106 4.38 9.71 6.13
CA GLY A 106 4.27 9.45 4.68
C GLY A 106 5.58 9.63 3.94
N LEU A 107 6.32 10.70 4.24
CA LEU A 107 7.64 10.95 3.66
C LEU A 107 8.66 9.86 4.03
N ILE A 108 8.75 9.53 5.33
CA ILE A 108 9.65 8.48 5.82
C ILE A 108 9.34 7.15 5.12
N VAL A 109 8.05 6.80 5.01
CA VAL A 109 7.67 5.54 4.38
C VAL A 109 7.97 5.54 2.90
N MET A 110 7.67 6.61 2.17
CA MET A 110 7.93 6.67 0.73
C MET A 110 9.43 6.52 0.45
N LEU A 111 10.29 7.22 1.19
CA LEU A 111 11.75 7.09 1.08
C LEU A 111 12.21 5.68 1.47
N GLY A 112 11.70 5.12 2.57
CA GLY A 112 12.01 3.77 3.03
C GLY A 112 11.62 2.70 2.01
N LEU A 113 10.43 2.81 1.41
CA LEU A 113 9.93 1.89 0.38
C LEU A 113 10.77 1.96 -0.89
N ILE A 114 11.18 3.17 -1.32
CA ILE A 114 12.10 3.33 -2.45
C ILE A 114 13.41 2.60 -2.16
N VAL A 115 14.05 2.89 -1.02
CA VAL A 115 15.33 2.30 -0.64
C VAL A 115 15.23 0.78 -0.53
N LEU A 116 14.22 0.25 0.17
CA LEU A 116 14.07 -1.19 0.36
C LEU A 116 13.70 -1.92 -0.94
N THR A 117 12.92 -1.29 -1.82
CA THR A 117 12.57 -1.87 -3.12
C THR A 117 13.80 -1.96 -4.01
N LEU A 118 14.62 -0.90 -4.06
CA LEU A 118 15.90 -0.91 -4.77
C LEU A 118 16.84 -1.96 -4.19
N ALA A 119 17.00 -1.99 -2.86
CA ALA A 119 17.81 -3.01 -2.18
C ALA A 119 17.33 -4.43 -2.48
N ALA A 120 16.02 -4.67 -2.51
CA ALA A 120 15.44 -5.97 -2.80
C ALA A 120 15.70 -6.45 -4.24
N MET A 121 16.03 -5.55 -5.17
CA MET A 121 16.44 -5.90 -6.54
C MET A 121 17.94 -6.18 -6.68
N VAL A 122 18.76 -5.84 -5.68
CA VAL A 122 20.21 -6.07 -5.72
C VAL A 122 20.52 -7.52 -5.37
N LYS A 123 20.91 -8.32 -6.38
CA LYS A 123 21.20 -9.75 -6.23
C LYS A 123 22.48 -10.08 -5.45
N VAL A 124 23.33 -9.09 -5.17
CA VAL A 124 24.63 -9.28 -4.51
C VAL A 124 24.52 -9.22 -2.98
N ILE A 125 23.40 -8.73 -2.43
CA ILE A 125 23.21 -8.61 -0.98
C ILE A 125 23.10 -10.02 -0.35
N PRO A 126 23.91 -10.36 0.66
CA PRO A 126 23.81 -11.63 1.37
C PRO A 126 22.41 -11.84 1.97
N TYR A 127 21.89 -13.06 1.89
CA TYR A 127 20.49 -13.37 2.24
C TYR A 127 20.09 -12.92 3.65
N HIS A 128 20.96 -13.08 4.66
CA HIS A 128 20.64 -12.68 6.03
C HIS A 128 20.50 -11.16 6.19
N ILE A 129 21.31 -10.37 5.46
CA ILE A 129 21.22 -8.91 5.41
C ILE A 129 19.97 -8.50 4.65
N TRP A 130 19.73 -9.10 3.49
CA TRP A 130 18.52 -8.87 2.70
C TRP A 130 17.28 -9.12 3.55
N LYS A 131 17.20 -10.28 4.22
CA LYS A 131 16.08 -10.65 5.08
C LYS A 131 15.90 -9.63 6.23
N ALA A 132 16.97 -9.30 6.95
CA ALA A 132 16.91 -8.34 8.05
C ALA A 132 16.46 -6.95 7.57
N SER A 133 16.99 -6.47 6.45
CA SER A 133 16.58 -5.19 5.87
C SER A 133 15.12 -5.21 5.40
N HIS A 134 14.69 -6.29 4.77
CA HIS A 134 13.33 -6.41 4.24
C HIS A 134 12.29 -6.58 5.36
N MET A 135 12.67 -7.06 6.55
CA MET A 135 11.79 -7.07 7.73
C MET A 135 11.42 -5.66 8.22
N LEU A 136 12.12 -4.61 7.78
CA LEU A 136 11.72 -3.22 8.03
C LEU A 136 10.38 -2.86 7.35
N MET A 137 9.86 -3.69 6.44
CA MET A 137 8.52 -3.51 5.86
C MET A 137 7.41 -3.46 6.94
N GLY A 138 7.56 -4.19 8.04
CA GLY A 138 6.62 -4.14 9.17
C GLY A 138 6.56 -2.75 9.84
N PRO A 139 7.68 -2.21 10.33
CA PRO A 139 7.75 -0.83 10.82
C PRO A 139 7.27 0.22 9.80
N LEU A 140 7.61 0.09 8.52
CA LEU A 140 7.14 1.00 7.48
C LEU A 140 5.61 0.93 7.30
N PHE A 141 5.03 -0.27 7.42
CA PHE A 141 3.57 -0.43 7.37
C PHE A 141 2.87 0.31 8.50
N LEU A 142 3.39 0.22 9.73
CA LEU A 142 2.84 0.96 10.87
C LEU A 142 2.87 2.48 10.64
N LEU A 143 3.97 2.99 10.09
CA LEU A 143 4.08 4.41 9.73
C LEU A 143 3.12 4.79 8.61
N VAL A 144 2.88 3.91 7.64
CA VAL A 144 1.93 4.17 6.56
C VAL A 144 0.48 4.15 7.07
N ALA A 145 0.17 3.30 8.04
CA ALA A 145 -1.10 3.33 8.77
C ALA A 145 -1.26 4.67 9.51
N CYS A 146 -0.23 5.13 10.23
CA CYS A 146 -0.23 6.47 10.83
C CYS A 146 -0.45 7.57 9.78
N HIS A 147 0.25 7.52 8.66
CA HIS A 147 0.07 8.46 7.56
C HIS A 147 -1.40 8.49 7.11
N THR A 148 -1.98 7.34 6.80
CA THR A 148 -3.35 7.21 6.27
C THR A 148 -4.42 7.79 7.18
N PHE A 149 -4.28 7.64 8.51
CA PHE A 149 -5.32 8.07 9.45
C PHE A 149 -5.12 9.49 10.01
N PHE A 150 -3.87 9.97 10.08
CA PHE A 150 -3.58 11.28 10.67
C PHE A 150 -3.39 12.39 9.64
N VAL A 151 -2.96 12.09 8.41
CA VAL A 151 -2.78 13.12 7.36
C VAL A 151 -4.12 13.75 6.97
N ALA A 152 -4.08 15.01 6.54
CA ALA A 152 -5.23 15.64 5.92
C ALA A 152 -5.62 14.89 4.64
N SER A 153 -6.86 14.37 4.60
CA SER A 153 -7.37 13.55 3.50
C SER A 153 -8.67 14.10 2.93
N PRO A 154 -8.88 14.07 1.58
CA PRO A 154 -10.17 14.38 0.96
C PRO A 154 -11.26 13.37 1.35
N LEU A 155 -10.86 12.21 1.85
CA LEU A 155 -11.77 11.13 2.22
C LEU A 155 -12.24 11.34 3.66
N ALA A 156 -13.55 11.54 3.83
CA ALA A 156 -14.13 11.75 5.15
C ALA A 156 -13.93 10.54 6.07
N VAL A 157 -13.61 10.80 7.34
CA VAL A 157 -13.53 9.79 8.39
C VAL A 157 -14.88 9.06 8.48
N GLY A 158 -14.86 7.73 8.47
CA GLY A 158 -16.07 6.90 8.50
C GLY A 158 -16.72 6.63 7.13
N ALA A 159 -16.24 7.23 6.03
CA ALA A 159 -16.67 6.85 4.69
C ALA A 159 -16.27 5.40 4.37
N ALA A 160 -17.00 4.74 3.46
CA ALA A 160 -16.77 3.32 3.16
C ALA A 160 -15.33 2.97 2.76
N PRO A 161 -14.61 3.77 1.95
CA PRO A 161 -13.22 3.47 1.66
C PRO A 161 -12.29 3.68 2.85
N TRP A 162 -12.62 4.64 3.71
CA TRP A 162 -11.85 4.93 4.91
C TRP A 162 -12.00 3.80 5.94
N THR A 163 -13.22 3.29 6.14
CA THR A 163 -13.49 2.18 7.06
C THR A 163 -12.88 0.87 6.58
N LEU A 164 -12.88 0.63 5.27
CA LEU A 164 -12.16 -0.50 4.69
C LEU A 164 -10.66 -0.39 5.01
N MET A 165 -10.03 0.77 4.76
CA MET A 165 -8.61 1.00 5.06
C MET A 165 -8.31 0.80 6.55
N ALA A 166 -9.19 1.25 7.45
CA ALA A 166 -9.10 1.00 8.88
C ALA A 166 -9.15 -0.49 9.21
N GLY A 167 -10.14 -1.21 8.65
CA GLY A 167 -10.30 -2.65 8.89
C GLY A 167 -9.10 -3.47 8.41
N VAL A 168 -8.60 -3.21 7.21
CA VAL A 168 -7.43 -3.94 6.67
C VAL A 168 -6.13 -3.59 7.38
N SER A 169 -6.05 -2.45 8.07
CA SER A 169 -4.85 -2.05 8.82
C SER A 169 -4.68 -2.79 10.16
N ILE A 170 -5.71 -3.51 10.61
CA ILE A 170 -5.72 -4.23 11.89
C ILE A 170 -5.33 -5.72 11.72
N VAL A 171 -5.30 -6.20 10.47
CA VAL A 171 -4.92 -7.58 10.10
C VAL A 171 -3.42 -7.71 9.99
#